data_AF-A0A3D4TSY2-F1
#
_entry.id   AF-A0A3D4TSY2-F1
#
_cell.length_a   1.000
_cell.length_b   1.000
_cell.length_c   1.000
_cell.angle_alpha   90.00
_cell.angle_beta   90.00
_cell.angle_gamma   90.00
#
_symmetry.space_group_name_H-M   'P 1'
#
loop_
_entity.id
_entity.type
_entity.pdbx_description
1 polymer ?
#
loop_
_entity_poly.entity_id
_entity_poly.type
_entity_poly.pdbx_seq_one_letter_code
_entity_poly.pdbx_strand_id
1 'polypeptide(L)'
;MRRHAAGFTLVEVMLATVLLAGGLALAFASVRSAMAVSQRGEQIAAESERMRAVESLLRRQLAGALRTPLEVPDPTREPVFFQGEEQRMLFAADLPGYLGRGGPYLHALQVDGRDGQQRLLLDLVLLQEGERIAENPPRPPEVLVENLKSVQLRYRGIDASTGQVTDWMPRWDDTRRLPMLVEIQIVPARGTPWPPLVVAPRAGGSGGAR
;
A
#
# COMPACT_ATOMS: atom_id res chain seq x y z
N MET A 1 -22.95 80.06 17.32
CA MET A 1 -23.89 79.02 16.83
C MET A 1 -23.59 77.73 17.57
N ARG A 2 -24.43 77.30 18.52
CA ARG A 2 -24.22 76.05 19.28
C ARG A 2 -24.69 74.88 18.43
N ARG A 3 -23.78 73.98 18.06
CA ARG A 3 -24.11 72.68 17.47
C ARG A 3 -24.77 71.84 18.56
N HIS A 4 -26.04 71.46 18.37
CA HIS A 4 -26.64 70.40 19.16
C HIS A 4 -25.92 69.09 18.82
N ALA A 5 -25.29 68.46 19.81
CA ALA A 5 -24.79 67.11 19.68
C ALA A 5 -26.02 66.18 19.64
N ALA A 6 -26.30 65.58 18.49
CA ALA A 6 -27.30 64.53 18.36
C ALA A 6 -26.73 63.27 19.02
N GLY A 7 -27.37 62.79 20.10
CA GLY A 7 -27.07 61.49 20.69
C GLY A 7 -27.56 60.34 19.80
N PHE A 8 -26.93 59.18 19.90
CA PHE A 8 -27.36 57.97 19.21
C PHE A 8 -28.75 57.53 19.70
N THR A 9 -29.62 57.11 18.77
CA THR A 9 -30.90 56.52 19.14
C THR A 9 -30.70 55.08 19.61
N LEU A 10 -31.59 54.57 20.47
CA LEU A 10 -31.58 53.16 20.88
C LEU A 10 -31.62 52.22 19.67
N VAL A 11 -32.40 52.57 18.64
CA VAL A 11 -32.53 51.81 17.38
C VAL A 11 -31.19 51.71 16.65
N GLU A 12 -30.41 52.79 16.65
CA GLU A 12 -29.12 52.84 15.96
C GLU A 12 -28.05 52.00 16.67
N VAL A 13 -28.04 52.01 18.01
CA VAL A 13 -27.18 51.12 18.82
C VAL A 13 -27.58 49.66 18.62
N MET A 14 -28.89 49.37 18.58
CA MET A 14 -29.39 48.02 18.31
C MET A 14 -28.99 47.56 16.91
N LEU A 15 -29.14 48.41 15.89
CA LEU A 15 -28.76 48.09 14.51
C LEU A 15 -27.25 47.84 14.40
N ALA A 16 -26.43 48.71 15.00
CA ALA A 16 -24.98 48.55 15.02
C ALA A 16 -24.56 47.23 15.71
N THR A 17 -25.23 46.87 16.80
CA THR A 17 -24.95 45.62 17.52
C THR A 17 -25.36 44.38 16.72
N VAL A 18 -26.51 44.43 16.03
CA VAL A 18 -26.96 43.34 15.15
C VAL A 18 -26.01 43.17 13.96
N LEU A 19 -25.56 44.27 13.35
CA LEU A 19 -24.59 44.23 12.25
C LEU A 19 -23.23 43.70 12.73
N LEU A 20 -22.75 44.13 13.89
CA LEU A 20 -21.51 43.63 14.48
C LEU A 20 -21.61 42.13 14.79
N ALA A 21 -22.70 41.69 15.43
CA ALA A 21 -22.93 40.28 15.72
C ALA A 21 -23.01 39.44 14.43
N GLY A 22 -23.70 39.93 13.40
CA GLY A 22 -23.76 39.28 12.09
C GLY A 22 -22.39 39.19 11.41
N GLY A 23 -21.61 40.27 11.43
CA GLY A 23 -20.25 40.30 10.90
C GLY A 23 -19.33 39.30 11.61
N LEU A 24 -19.36 39.26 12.94
CA LEU A 24 -18.60 38.28 13.74
C LEU A 24 -19.03 36.85 13.46
N ALA A 25 -20.34 36.59 13.31
CA ALA A 25 -20.85 35.27 12.96
C ALA A 25 -20.34 34.79 11.59
N LEU A 26 -20.34 35.67 10.58
CA LEU A 26 -19.80 35.38 9.26
C LEU A 26 -18.28 35.15 9.28
N ALA A 27 -17.53 35.97 10.02
CA ALA A 27 -16.10 35.78 10.21
C ALA A 27 -15.79 34.40 10.84
N PHE A 28 -16.50 34.04 11.92
CA PHE A 28 -16.32 32.75 12.58
C PHE A 28 -16.70 31.57 11.66
N ALA A 29 -17.80 31.68 10.94
CA ALA A 29 -18.22 30.67 9.97
C ALA A 29 -17.18 30.48 8.85
N SER A 30 -16.55 31.57 8.40
CA SER A 30 -15.50 31.54 7.38
C SER A 30 -14.24 30.82 7.88
N VAL A 31 -13.77 31.15 9.09
CA VAL A 31 -12.62 30.48 9.71
C VAL A 31 -12.90 28.98 9.90
N ARG A 32 -14.08 28.64 10.44
CA ARG A 32 -14.49 27.23 10.62
C ARG A 32 -14.52 26.47 9.29
N SER A 33 -15.04 27.11 8.23
CA SER A 33 -15.12 26.49 6.91
C SER A 33 -13.72 26.28 6.31
N ALA A 34 -12.83 27.26 6.43
CA ALA A 34 -11.44 27.14 5.97
C ALA A 34 -10.70 26.00 6.68
N MET A 35 -10.85 25.88 8.01
CA MET A 35 -10.25 24.77 8.77
C MET A 35 -10.78 23.41 8.31
N ALA A 36 -12.10 23.27 8.11
CA ALA A 36 -12.70 22.02 7.66
C ALA A 36 -12.24 21.62 6.25
N VAL A 37 -12.07 22.59 5.35
CA VAL A 37 -11.53 22.36 4.00
C VAL A 37 -10.07 21.91 4.08
N SER A 38 -9.24 22.57 4.90
CA SER A 38 -7.83 22.21 5.09
C SER A 38 -7.69 20.77 5.60
N GLN A 39 -8.41 20.41 6.65
CA GLN A 39 -8.36 19.08 7.26
C GLN A 39 -8.78 17.98 6.26
N ARG A 40 -9.82 18.23 5.46
CA ARG A 40 -10.23 17.29 4.40
C ARG A 40 -9.16 17.18 3.30
N GLY A 41 -8.55 18.30 2.93
CA GLY A 41 -7.45 18.32 1.96
C GLY A 41 -6.25 17.50 2.43
N GLU A 42 -5.85 17.64 3.70
CA GLU A 42 -4.78 16.87 4.33
C GLU A 42 -5.08 15.37 4.35
N GLN A 43 -6.33 14.98 4.69
CA GLN A 43 -6.74 13.57 4.68
C GLN A 43 -6.64 12.95 3.27
N ILE A 44 -7.16 13.64 2.25
CA ILE A 44 -7.08 13.18 0.86
C ILE A 44 -5.61 13.09 0.40
N ALA A 45 -4.78 14.05 0.78
CA ALA A 45 -3.35 14.03 0.46
C ALA A 45 -2.63 12.84 1.12
N ALA A 46 -2.89 12.58 2.40
CA ALA A 46 -2.31 11.47 3.13
C ALA A 46 -2.71 10.10 2.56
N GLU A 47 -3.97 9.93 2.15
CA GLU A 47 -4.44 8.71 1.47
C GLU A 47 -3.72 8.49 0.13
N SER A 48 -3.56 9.55 -0.66
CA SER A 48 -2.85 9.51 -1.95
C SER A 48 -1.34 9.25 -1.79
N GLU A 49 -0.71 9.79 -0.75
CA GLU A 49 0.69 9.53 -0.42
C GLU A 49 0.88 8.07 0.02
N ARG A 50 0.00 7.55 0.87
CA ARG A 50 0.03 6.14 1.28
C ARG A 50 -0.13 5.19 0.10
N MET A 51 -1.09 5.46 -0.79
CA MET A 51 -1.28 4.70 -2.03
C MET A 51 0.02 4.65 -2.86
N ARG A 52 0.62 5.82 -3.13
CA ARG A 52 1.86 5.92 -3.91
C ARG A 52 3.04 5.23 -3.22
N ALA A 53 3.16 5.35 -1.89
CA ALA A 53 4.22 4.72 -1.13
C ALA A 53 4.14 3.18 -1.19
N VAL A 54 2.93 2.62 -0.98
CA VAL A 54 2.69 1.17 -1.05
C VAL A 54 2.92 0.64 -2.46
N GLU A 55 2.38 1.31 -3.50
CA GLU A 55 2.61 0.90 -4.88
C GLU A 55 4.11 0.90 -5.22
N SER A 56 4.81 1.96 -4.83
CA SER A 56 6.25 2.11 -5.08
C SER A 56 7.08 1.05 -4.34
N LEU A 57 6.71 0.69 -3.11
CA LEU A 57 7.31 -0.39 -2.35
C LEU A 57 7.12 -1.74 -3.05
N LEU A 58 5.87 -2.12 -3.34
CA LEU A 58 5.54 -3.40 -3.95
C LEU A 58 6.19 -3.54 -5.33
N ARG A 59 6.17 -2.46 -6.14
CA ARG A 59 6.83 -2.42 -7.45
C ARG A 59 8.32 -2.69 -7.33
N ARG A 60 9.02 -2.03 -6.39
CA ARG A 60 10.46 -2.23 -6.19
C ARG A 60 10.76 -3.66 -5.74
N GLN A 61 10.03 -4.18 -4.76
CA GLN A 61 10.28 -5.53 -4.23
C GLN A 61 10.04 -6.61 -5.29
N LEU A 62 8.92 -6.53 -6.02
CA LEU A 62 8.63 -7.47 -7.09
C LEU A 62 9.62 -7.37 -8.25
N ALA A 63 10.00 -6.15 -8.66
CA ALA A 63 10.98 -5.97 -9.73
C ALA A 63 12.38 -6.49 -9.34
N GLY A 64 12.69 -6.51 -8.05
CA GLY A 64 13.92 -7.06 -7.46
C GLY A 64 13.81 -8.52 -7.00
N ALA A 65 12.78 -9.26 -7.44
CA ALA A 65 12.62 -10.65 -7.08
C ALA A 65 13.85 -11.49 -7.50
N LEU A 66 14.15 -12.52 -6.74
CA LEU A 66 15.31 -13.38 -6.95
C LEU A 66 14.86 -14.81 -7.17
N ARG A 67 15.61 -15.54 -8.00
CA ARG A 67 15.44 -16.98 -8.15
C ARG A 67 16.20 -17.72 -7.04
N THR A 68 15.80 -17.49 -5.80
CA THR A 68 16.34 -18.13 -4.59
C THR A 68 15.32 -19.13 -4.04
N PRO A 69 15.72 -20.35 -3.64
CA PRO A 69 14.80 -21.30 -3.02
C PRO A 69 14.13 -20.71 -1.77
N LEU A 70 12.80 -20.84 -1.67
CA LEU A 70 12.00 -20.37 -0.53
C LEU A 70 11.94 -21.38 0.63
N GLU A 71 12.49 -22.57 0.38
CA GLU A 71 12.56 -23.71 1.28
C GLU A 71 13.91 -24.40 1.10
N VAL A 72 14.33 -25.15 2.12
CA VAL A 72 15.57 -25.93 2.09
C VAL A 72 15.51 -26.92 0.91
N PRO A 73 16.50 -26.92 0.00
CA PRO A 73 16.52 -27.83 -1.13
C PRO A 73 16.46 -29.29 -0.70
N ASP A 74 15.47 -30.02 -1.22
CA ASP A 74 15.29 -31.46 -1.02
C ASP A 74 15.42 -32.14 -2.40
N PRO A 75 16.33 -33.11 -2.59
CA PRO A 75 16.51 -33.78 -3.88
C PRO A 75 15.27 -34.57 -4.34
N THR A 76 14.31 -34.83 -3.45
CA THR A 76 13.07 -35.55 -3.75
C THR A 76 11.90 -34.63 -4.11
N ARG A 77 12.04 -33.31 -3.95
CA ARG A 77 10.99 -32.32 -4.20
C ARG A 77 11.42 -31.31 -5.25
N GLU A 78 10.44 -30.75 -5.96
CA GLU A 78 10.73 -29.65 -6.88
C GLU A 78 11.06 -28.38 -6.09
N PRO A 79 12.08 -27.60 -6.52
CA PRO A 79 12.45 -26.37 -5.84
C PRO A 79 11.38 -25.30 -6.02
N VAL A 80 11.03 -24.64 -4.92
CA VAL A 80 10.05 -23.55 -4.89
C VAL A 80 10.82 -22.22 -4.91
N PHE A 81 10.67 -21.45 -5.98
CA PHE A 81 11.24 -20.09 -6.11
C PHE A 81 10.18 -19.00 -5.98
N PHE A 82 8.93 -19.34 -6.30
CA PHE A 82 7.79 -18.43 -6.21
C PHE A 82 6.53 -19.24 -5.88
N GLN A 83 5.67 -18.70 -5.04
CA GLN A 83 4.34 -19.24 -4.80
C GLN A 83 3.32 -18.12 -4.95
N GLY A 84 2.37 -18.28 -5.86
CA GLY A 84 1.32 -17.30 -6.11
C GLY A 84 -0.06 -17.92 -5.94
N GLU A 85 -0.81 -17.46 -4.96
CA GLU A 85 -2.22 -17.79 -4.71
C GLU A 85 -3.06 -16.51 -4.77
N GLU A 86 -4.39 -16.64 -4.73
CA GLU A 86 -5.31 -15.49 -4.83
C GLU A 86 -5.14 -14.47 -3.70
N GLN A 87 -4.78 -14.94 -2.51
CA GLN A 87 -4.69 -14.14 -1.28
C GLN A 87 -3.29 -14.17 -0.65
N ARG A 88 -2.34 -14.86 -1.27
CA ARG A 88 -0.98 -15.00 -0.74
C ARG A 88 0.04 -15.09 -1.86
N MET A 89 1.13 -14.35 -1.73
CA MET A 89 2.25 -14.40 -2.66
C MET A 89 3.56 -14.44 -1.91
N LEU A 90 4.39 -15.42 -2.23
CA LEU A 90 5.71 -15.63 -1.67
C LEU A 90 6.78 -15.51 -2.74
N PHE A 91 7.79 -14.69 -2.49
CA PHE A 91 8.95 -14.53 -3.36
C PHE A 91 10.17 -14.12 -2.54
N ALA A 92 11.37 -14.41 -3.04
CA ALA A 92 12.60 -13.91 -2.46
C ALA A 92 12.96 -12.56 -3.09
N ALA A 93 13.43 -11.59 -2.31
CA ALA A 93 14.04 -10.36 -2.79
C ALA A 93 15.00 -9.80 -1.75
N ASP A 94 15.98 -9.00 -2.18
CA ASP A 94 16.89 -8.32 -1.27
C ASP A 94 16.22 -7.09 -0.65
N LEU A 95 16.53 -6.83 0.62
CA LEU A 95 16.19 -5.56 1.24
C LEU A 95 17.30 -4.53 1.02
N PRO A 96 16.96 -3.23 0.99
CA PRO A 96 17.97 -2.18 1.07
C PRO A 96 18.91 -2.41 2.26
N GLY A 97 20.21 -2.12 2.10
CA GLY A 97 21.23 -2.43 3.10
C GLY A 97 21.05 -1.79 4.47
N TYR A 98 20.19 -0.77 4.59
CA TYR A 98 19.81 -0.16 5.87
C TYR A 98 18.64 -0.89 6.58
N LEU A 99 17.96 -1.82 5.92
CA LEU A 99 16.85 -2.62 6.46
C LEU A 99 17.20 -4.09 6.66
N GLY A 100 18.05 -4.64 5.79
CA GLY A 100 18.44 -6.05 5.83
C GLY A 100 19.70 -6.31 6.64
N ARG A 101 19.86 -7.56 7.11
CA ARG A 101 21.11 -8.07 7.71
C ARG A 101 22.06 -8.68 6.67
N GLY A 102 21.87 -8.35 5.40
CA GLY A 102 22.51 -9.00 4.26
C GLY A 102 21.80 -10.30 3.85
N GLY A 103 21.77 -10.58 2.55
CA GLY A 103 21.10 -11.75 1.98
C GLY A 103 19.62 -11.55 1.64
N PRO A 104 19.02 -12.54 0.93
CA PRO A 104 17.66 -12.47 0.45
C PRO A 104 16.65 -12.65 1.59
N TYR A 105 15.51 -11.97 1.47
CA TYR A 105 14.37 -12.12 2.37
C TYR A 105 13.19 -12.77 1.63
N LEU A 106 12.54 -13.72 2.30
CA LEU A 106 11.21 -14.16 1.95
C LEU A 106 10.25 -13.01 2.18
N HIS A 107 9.66 -12.52 1.10
CA HIS A 107 8.55 -11.58 1.12
C HIS A 107 7.25 -12.35 1.04
N ALA A 108 6.47 -12.32 2.11
CA ALA A 108 5.16 -12.94 2.18
C ALA A 108 4.07 -11.86 2.19
N LEU A 109 3.53 -11.56 1.00
CA LEU A 109 2.39 -10.68 0.85
C LEU A 109 1.11 -11.47 1.11
N GLN A 110 0.29 -11.00 2.04
CA GLN A 110 -0.90 -11.72 2.52
C GLN A 110 -2.11 -10.80 2.58
N VAL A 111 -3.25 -11.30 2.12
CA VAL A 111 -4.55 -10.66 2.32
C VAL A 111 -5.20 -11.33 3.53
N ASP A 112 -5.49 -10.54 4.55
CA ASP A 112 -6.11 -11.01 5.80
C ASP A 112 -7.48 -10.32 6.02
N GLY A 113 -8.38 -10.99 6.71
CA GLY A 113 -9.72 -10.49 7.01
C GLY A 113 -10.82 -10.93 6.03
N ARG A 114 -11.99 -10.29 6.12
CA ARG A 114 -13.17 -10.56 5.28
C ARG A 114 -13.57 -9.30 4.52
N ASP A 115 -14.37 -9.46 3.46
CA ASP A 115 -14.81 -8.37 2.60
C ASP A 115 -15.27 -7.12 3.37
N GLY A 116 -14.71 -5.96 3.00
CA GLY A 116 -14.96 -4.68 3.65
C GLY A 116 -14.13 -4.41 4.91
N GLN A 117 -13.38 -5.40 5.40
CA GLN A 117 -12.44 -5.30 6.52
C GLN A 117 -11.11 -5.99 6.19
N GLN A 118 -10.80 -6.17 4.89
CA GLN A 118 -9.56 -6.80 4.48
C GLN A 118 -8.35 -5.90 4.76
N ARG A 119 -7.19 -6.51 4.97
CA ARG A 119 -5.90 -5.86 5.15
C ARG A 119 -4.87 -6.49 4.25
N LEU A 120 -3.96 -5.68 3.72
CA LEU A 120 -2.79 -6.15 2.98
C LEU A 120 -1.58 -6.11 3.91
N LEU A 121 -1.00 -7.27 4.17
CA LEU A 121 0.11 -7.48 5.08
C LEU A 121 1.37 -7.88 4.32
N LEU A 122 2.53 -7.43 4.77
CA LEU A 122 3.83 -7.89 4.29
C LEU A 122 4.64 -8.42 5.45
N ASP A 123 4.94 -9.71 5.41
CA ASP A 123 5.87 -10.35 6.33
C ASP A 123 7.23 -10.59 5.64
N LEU A 124 8.30 -10.42 6.41
CA LEU A 124 9.68 -10.46 5.92
C LEU A 124 10.50 -11.39 6.80
N VAL A 125 11.06 -12.45 6.22
CA VAL A 125 11.89 -13.42 6.94
C VAL A 125 13.20 -13.62 6.20
N LEU A 126 14.32 -13.56 6.91
CA LEU A 126 15.64 -13.80 6.31
C LEU A 126 15.72 -15.23 5.77
N LEU A 127 16.21 -15.38 4.54
CA LEU A 127 16.49 -16.68 3.93
C LEU A 127 17.99 -16.95 3.93
N GLN A 128 18.39 -18.08 4.50
CA GLN A 128 19.75 -18.59 4.44
C GLN A 128 19.72 -20.00 3.85
N GLU A 129 20.17 -20.15 2.60
CA GLU A 129 20.16 -21.44 1.88
C GLU A 129 18.78 -22.12 1.82
N GLY A 130 17.71 -21.33 1.79
CA GLY A 130 16.32 -21.81 1.81
C GLY A 130 15.74 -22.04 3.20
N GLU A 131 16.57 -21.97 4.25
CA GLU A 131 16.11 -21.96 5.64
C GLU A 131 15.56 -20.58 6.01
N ARG A 132 14.42 -20.55 6.70
CA ARG A 132 13.77 -19.34 7.19
C ARG A 132 14.29 -19.01 8.58
N ILE A 133 15.14 -18.01 8.67
CA ILE A 133 15.75 -17.60 9.94
C ILE A 133 14.78 -16.66 10.67
N ALA A 134 14.09 -17.20 11.67
CA ALA A 134 13.17 -16.43 12.49
C ALA A 134 13.91 -15.36 13.29
N GLU A 135 13.33 -14.16 13.36
CA GLU A 135 13.82 -13.11 14.25
C GLU A 135 13.46 -13.43 15.71
N ASN A 136 14.36 -13.07 16.64
CA ASN A 136 14.10 -13.13 18.07
C ASN A 136 14.35 -11.74 18.69
N PRO A 137 13.31 -11.03 19.18
CA PRO A 137 11.91 -11.46 19.20
C PRO A 137 11.27 -11.52 17.79
N PRO A 138 10.19 -12.29 17.61
CA PRO A 138 9.47 -12.35 16.33
C PRO A 138 8.98 -10.96 15.91
N ARG A 139 9.22 -10.60 14.65
CA ARG A 139 8.69 -9.38 14.05
C ARG A 139 7.27 -9.65 13.52
N PRO A 140 6.25 -8.87 13.89
CA PRO A 140 4.92 -9.02 13.31
C PRO A 140 4.90 -8.53 11.85
N PRO A 141 4.01 -9.08 11.01
CA PRO A 141 3.80 -8.58 9.65
C PRO A 141 3.45 -7.10 9.63
N GLU A 142 3.97 -6.37 8.65
CA GLU A 142 3.68 -4.95 8.46
C GLU A 142 2.35 -4.77 7.76
N VAL A 143 1.47 -3.94 8.34
CA VAL A 143 0.17 -3.60 7.73
C VAL A 143 0.36 -2.51 6.69
N LEU A 144 0.41 -2.88 5.41
CA LEU A 144 0.56 -1.92 4.31
C LEU A 144 -0.70 -1.07 4.14
N VAL A 145 -1.87 -1.74 4.09
CA VAL A 145 -3.16 -1.09 3.86
C VAL A 145 -4.25 -1.78 4.67
N GLU A 146 -5.15 -0.98 5.24
CA GLU A 146 -6.30 -1.43 6.04
C GLU A 146 -7.62 -1.05 5.38
N ASN A 147 -8.72 -1.59 5.89
CA ASN A 147 -10.09 -1.24 5.48
C ASN A 147 -10.29 -1.40 3.97
N LEU A 148 -9.91 -2.56 3.45
CA LEU A 148 -10.06 -2.89 2.05
C LEU A 148 -11.38 -3.62 1.81
N LYS A 149 -12.04 -3.27 0.71
CA LYS A 149 -13.17 -4.03 0.17
C LYS A 149 -12.68 -5.36 -0.39
N SER A 150 -11.65 -5.30 -1.23
CA SER A 150 -11.06 -6.48 -1.87
C SER A 150 -9.60 -6.24 -2.28
N VAL A 151 -8.78 -7.28 -2.20
CA VAL A 151 -7.47 -7.38 -2.88
C VAL A 151 -7.48 -8.60 -3.79
N GLN A 152 -6.95 -8.45 -5.00
CA GLN A 152 -6.79 -9.57 -5.93
C GLN A 152 -5.34 -9.64 -6.41
N LEU A 153 -4.76 -10.83 -6.31
CA LEU A 153 -3.44 -11.17 -6.84
C LEU A 153 -3.63 -12.04 -8.07
N ARG A 154 -3.01 -11.66 -9.18
CA ARG A 154 -3.09 -12.40 -10.45
C ARG A 154 -1.74 -12.54 -11.10
N TYR A 155 -1.58 -13.61 -11.86
CA TYR A 155 -0.30 -14.03 -12.41
C TYR A 155 -0.43 -14.29 -13.90
N ARG A 156 0.61 -13.96 -14.65
CA ARG A 156 0.69 -14.25 -16.08
C ARG A 156 2.07 -14.75 -16.42
N GLY A 157 2.14 -15.78 -17.26
CA GLY A 157 3.42 -16.39 -17.62
C GLY A 157 3.42 -16.93 -19.03
N ILE A 158 4.34 -17.86 -19.27
CA ILE A 158 4.44 -18.60 -20.52
C ILE A 158 4.03 -20.03 -20.22
N ASP A 159 3.06 -20.54 -20.96
CA ASP A 159 2.65 -21.93 -20.90
C ASP A 159 3.77 -22.83 -21.42
N ALA A 160 4.21 -23.80 -20.61
CA ALA A 160 5.35 -24.66 -20.94
C ALA A 160 5.07 -25.62 -22.11
N SER A 161 3.80 -25.94 -22.39
CA SER A 161 3.41 -26.87 -23.45
C SER A 161 3.23 -26.19 -24.80
N THR A 162 2.70 -24.97 -24.81
CA THR A 162 2.38 -24.22 -26.04
C THR A 162 3.39 -23.11 -26.35
N GLY A 163 4.19 -22.69 -25.37
CA GLY A 163 5.10 -21.54 -25.48
C GLY A 163 4.39 -20.19 -25.61
N GLN A 164 3.07 -20.15 -25.47
CA GLN A 164 2.26 -18.93 -25.57
C GLN A 164 2.13 -18.24 -24.21
N VAL A 165 1.85 -16.94 -24.24
CA VAL A 165 1.54 -16.19 -23.03
C VAL A 165 0.17 -16.65 -22.51
N THR A 166 0.11 -17.03 -21.23
CA THR A 166 -1.14 -17.44 -20.58
C THR A 166 -2.11 -16.26 -20.46
N ASP A 167 -3.38 -16.53 -20.21
CA ASP A 167 -4.27 -15.54 -19.62
C ASP A 167 -3.83 -15.22 -18.17
N TRP A 168 -4.46 -14.20 -17.57
CA TRP A 168 -4.26 -13.87 -16.16
C TRP A 168 -4.92 -14.91 -15.26
N MET A 169 -4.09 -15.65 -14.52
CA MET A 169 -4.48 -16.73 -13.63
C MET A 169 -4.58 -16.27 -12.17
N PRO A 170 -5.53 -16.82 -11.38
CA PRO A 170 -5.66 -16.53 -9.94
C PRO A 170 -4.58 -17.21 -9.08
N ARG A 171 -3.93 -18.24 -9.61
CA ARG A 171 -2.85 -19.00 -8.99
C ARG A 171 -1.70 -19.17 -9.98
N TRP A 172 -0.48 -19.26 -9.47
CA TRP A 172 0.71 -19.61 -10.22
C TRP A 172 1.18 -21.03 -9.86
N ASP A 173 0.99 -21.96 -10.80
CA ASP A 173 1.24 -23.39 -10.55
C ASP A 173 2.70 -23.82 -10.78
N ASP A 174 3.46 -23.14 -11.66
CA ASP A 174 4.87 -23.47 -11.94
C ASP A 174 5.82 -22.80 -10.93
N THR A 175 5.87 -23.34 -9.71
CA THR A 175 6.66 -22.80 -8.59
C THR A 175 8.17 -22.76 -8.84
N ARG A 176 8.65 -23.48 -9.88
CA ARG A 176 10.07 -23.56 -10.28
C ARG A 176 10.56 -22.30 -11.01
N ARG A 177 9.65 -21.40 -11.36
CA ARG A 177 9.89 -20.18 -12.13
C ARG A 177 9.06 -19.03 -11.57
N LEU A 178 9.55 -17.82 -11.76
CA LEU A 178 8.76 -16.63 -11.48
C LEU A 178 7.75 -16.42 -12.63
N PRO A 179 6.55 -15.89 -12.35
CA PRO A 179 5.63 -15.46 -13.40
C PRO A 179 6.26 -14.33 -14.22
N MET A 180 5.83 -14.20 -15.47
CA MET A 180 6.27 -13.10 -16.34
C MET A 180 5.73 -11.75 -15.85
N LEU A 181 4.48 -11.74 -15.36
CA LEU A 181 3.84 -10.57 -14.76
C LEU A 181 3.05 -10.96 -13.51
N VAL A 182 3.05 -10.06 -12.55
CA VAL A 182 2.16 -10.05 -11.38
C VAL A 182 1.29 -8.82 -11.48
N GLU A 183 -0.01 -8.99 -11.22
CA GLU A 183 -0.97 -7.90 -11.06
C GLU A 183 -1.51 -7.91 -9.63
N ILE A 184 -1.51 -6.74 -8.99
CA ILE A 184 -2.11 -6.50 -7.69
C ILE A 184 -3.21 -5.44 -7.86
N GLN A 185 -4.45 -5.82 -7.59
CA GLN A 185 -5.59 -4.90 -7.58
C GLN A 185 -6.03 -4.66 -6.14
N ILE A 186 -6.15 -3.38 -5.75
CA ILE A 186 -6.53 -2.97 -4.40
C ILE A 186 -7.76 -2.07 -4.49
N VAL A 187 -8.84 -2.48 -3.82
CA VAL A 187 -10.08 -1.71 -3.74
C VAL A 187 -10.31 -1.34 -2.28
N PRO A 188 -10.13 -0.06 -1.91
CA PRO A 188 -10.47 0.42 -0.57
C PRO A 188 -11.97 0.27 -0.25
N ALA A 189 -12.32 0.16 1.04
CA ALA A 189 -13.73 0.17 1.47
C ALA A 189 -14.41 1.52 1.23
N ARG A 190 -13.62 2.61 1.22
CA ARG A 190 -14.06 3.97 0.89
C ARG A 190 -13.02 4.64 0.00
N GLY A 191 -13.49 5.44 -0.96
CA GLY A 191 -12.63 6.12 -1.93
C GLY A 191 -12.54 5.37 -3.25
N THR A 192 -11.61 5.82 -4.10
CA THR A 192 -11.46 5.30 -5.46
C THR A 192 -10.58 4.04 -5.45
N PRO A 193 -10.90 3.03 -6.27
CA PRO A 193 -9.98 1.90 -6.51
C PRO A 193 -8.60 2.40 -6.92
N TRP A 194 -7.55 1.73 -6.43
CA TRP A 194 -6.19 2.06 -6.83
C TRP A 194 -5.97 1.63 -8.29
N PRO A 195 -5.08 2.31 -9.03
CA PRO A 195 -4.63 1.81 -10.32
C PRO A 195 -4.07 0.38 -10.19
N PRO A 196 -4.31 -0.52 -11.15
CA PRO A 196 -3.76 -1.88 -11.08
C PRO A 196 -2.23 -1.81 -11.13
N LEU A 197 -1.58 -2.44 -10.14
CA LEU A 197 -0.14 -2.56 -10.10
C LEU A 197 0.29 -3.78 -10.89
N VAL A 198 0.80 -3.56 -12.12
CA VAL A 198 1.40 -4.60 -12.95
C VAL A 198 2.92 -4.49 -12.90
N VAL A 199 3.60 -5.59 -12.57
CA VAL A 199 5.06 -5.66 -12.43
C VAL A 199 5.56 -6.93 -13.10
N ALA A 200 6.68 -6.85 -13.80
CA ALA A 200 7.43 -8.01 -14.25
C ALA A 200 8.47 -8.38 -13.19
N PRO A 201 8.30 -9.50 -12.44
CA PRO A 201 9.34 -9.97 -11.54
C PRO A 201 10.54 -10.37 -12.39
N ARG A 202 11.63 -9.62 -12.29
CA ARG A 202 12.86 -10.00 -12.97
C ARG A 202 13.50 -11.07 -12.12
N ALA A 203 13.93 -12.18 -12.70
CA ALA A 203 14.90 -13.03 -12.03
C ALA A 203 16.21 -12.24 -11.98
N GLY A 204 16.42 -11.47 -10.91
CA GLY A 204 17.73 -10.92 -10.62
C GLY A 204 18.68 -12.11 -10.52
N GLY A 205 19.60 -12.23 -11.48
CA GLY A 205 20.72 -13.14 -11.33
C GLY A 205 21.46 -12.71 -10.09
N SER A 206 21.63 -13.62 -9.13
CA SER A 206 22.54 -13.41 -8.01
C SER A 206 23.89 -13.03 -8.61
N GLY A 207 24.23 -11.74 -8.49
CA GLY A 207 25.57 -11.27 -8.76
C GLY A 207 26.46 -11.96 -7.75
N GLY A 208 27.16 -13.00 -8.20
CA GLY A 208 28.29 -13.54 -7.44
C GLY A 208 29.24 -12.39 -7.14
N ALA A 209 29.31 -12.00 -5.89
CA ALA A 209 30.36 -11.16 -5.36
C ALA A 209 31.21 -12.06 -4.46
N ARG A 210 32.46 -12.20 -4.94
CA ARG A 210 33.63 -12.83 -4.35
C ARG A 210 33.80 -12.60 -2.85
#